data_AF-A0A436CYW3-F1
#
_entry.id   AF-A0A436CYW3-F1
#
_cell.length_a   1.000
_cell.length_b   1.000
_cell.length_c   1.000
_cell.angle_alpha   90.00
_cell.angle_beta   90.00
_cell.angle_gamma   90.00
#
_symmetry.space_group_name_H-M   'P 1'
#
loop_
_entity.id
_entity.type
_entity.pdbx_description
1 polymer ?
#
loop_
_entity_poly.entity_id
_entity_poly.type
_entity_poly.pdbx_seq_one_letter_code
_entity_poly.pdbx_strand_id
1 'polypeptide(L)'
;MTLEEAIAEHMQLIDLELQVEELPLWQRPLRASIKFVLESILDIRGDTKEDFAGKPWFAVIFHHIETWYRDTYGSAFDQSSGEGFASGVVLVRHVPIEIRVPLTRTTPGTPGETVWLHFPLGIEQGETPTDWLVNPPNLAKIDLTESRKLKTRTTAVATALRRIRMNTMGVTAPDHEITELIDGVLSDLQNAAIGLLTDSDTARGAAMWSMQMAIERTIKAFILQKTGRKYRETHDLFYLYDDALPHCSGINRGLLKKLPNSREMMEGRYGLGTKWTIRYATEAYFAALMLISEFSARYDRKISVGGSRVHLKRPPWLTLPKPVTT
;
A
#
# COMPACT_ATOMS: atom_id res chain seq x y z
N MET A 1 -20.53 36.66 12.84
CA MET A 1 -19.83 35.37 12.73
C MET A 1 -20.58 34.51 11.73
N THR A 2 -19.99 34.28 10.57
CA THR A 2 -20.49 33.31 9.60
C THR A 2 -20.16 31.89 10.07
N LEU A 3 -20.80 30.87 9.46
CA LEU A 3 -20.46 29.47 9.76
C LEU A 3 -18.99 29.17 9.41
N GLU A 4 -18.48 29.75 8.33
CA GLU A 4 -17.10 29.60 7.88
C GLU A 4 -16.10 30.17 8.90
N GLU A 5 -16.34 31.38 9.42
CA GLU A 5 -15.52 31.99 10.47
C GLU A 5 -15.51 31.12 11.74
N ALA A 6 -16.68 30.64 12.17
CA ALA A 6 -16.79 29.78 13.33
C ALA A 6 -16.04 28.45 13.14
N ILE A 7 -16.13 27.83 11.95
CA ILE A 7 -15.37 26.61 11.62
C ILE A 7 -13.87 26.91 11.70
N ALA A 8 -13.40 27.96 11.05
CA ALA A 8 -11.98 28.30 10.99
C ALA A 8 -11.36 28.52 12.38
N GLU A 9 -12.09 29.15 13.31
CA GLU A 9 -11.64 29.33 14.71
C GLU A 9 -11.44 28.00 15.44
N HIS A 10 -12.32 27.02 15.24
CA HIS A 10 -12.24 25.71 15.89
C HIS A 10 -11.23 24.78 15.23
N MET A 11 -11.00 24.95 13.92
CA MET A 11 -10.17 24.03 13.15
C MET A 11 -8.71 23.97 13.62
N GLN A 12 -8.16 25.06 14.16
CA GLN A 12 -6.79 25.05 14.69
C GLN A 12 -6.63 24.06 15.84
N LEU A 13 -7.59 24.03 16.77
CA LEU A 13 -7.57 23.12 17.92
C LEU A 13 -7.88 21.68 17.48
N ILE A 14 -8.91 21.50 16.66
CA ILE A 14 -9.30 20.18 16.15
C ILE A 14 -8.16 19.54 15.36
N ASP A 15 -7.51 20.28 14.46
CA ASP A 15 -6.42 19.72 13.67
C ASP A 15 -5.19 19.41 14.52
N LEU A 16 -4.88 20.21 15.55
CA LEU A 16 -3.82 19.90 16.50
C LEU A 16 -4.08 18.57 17.22
N GLU A 17 -5.32 18.32 17.66
CA GLU A 17 -5.68 17.05 18.27
C GLU A 17 -5.53 15.88 17.27
N LEU A 18 -5.99 16.03 16.03
CA LEU A 18 -5.82 15.00 14.99
C LEU A 18 -4.34 14.78 14.62
N GLN A 19 -3.47 15.78 14.79
CA GLN A 19 -2.01 15.62 14.68
C GLN A 19 -1.43 14.81 15.84
N VAL A 20 -1.88 15.07 17.07
CA VAL A 20 -1.46 14.28 18.25
C VAL A 20 -1.89 12.82 18.13
N GLU A 21 -3.03 12.56 17.49
CA GLU A 21 -3.50 11.21 17.12
C GLU A 21 -2.75 10.60 15.92
N GLU A 22 -1.76 11.30 15.35
CA GLU A 22 -0.98 10.91 14.19
C GLU A 22 -1.83 10.56 12.95
N LEU A 23 -3.01 11.18 12.81
CA LEU A 23 -3.87 10.91 11.67
C LEU A 23 -3.27 11.45 10.37
N PRO A 24 -3.22 10.65 9.30
CA PRO A 24 -2.77 11.12 7.99
C PRO A 24 -3.66 12.25 7.49
N LEU A 25 -3.03 13.26 6.87
CA LEU A 25 -3.69 14.49 6.41
C LEU A 25 -4.95 14.23 5.56
N TRP A 26 -4.93 13.23 4.68
CA TRP A 26 -6.06 12.87 3.82
C TRP A 26 -7.29 12.33 4.56
N GLN A 27 -7.13 11.82 5.79
CA GLN A 27 -8.23 11.35 6.63
C GLN A 27 -8.85 12.45 7.48
N ARG A 28 -8.09 13.54 7.70
CA ARG A 28 -8.45 14.56 8.69
C ARG A 28 -9.73 15.33 8.37
N PRO A 29 -10.07 15.71 7.13
CA PRO A 29 -11.28 16.49 6.86
C PRO A 29 -12.56 15.84 7.38
N LEU A 30 -12.75 14.54 7.12
CA LEU A 30 -13.93 13.81 7.59
C LEU A 30 -13.93 13.69 9.13
N ARG A 31 -12.77 13.38 9.72
CA ARG A 31 -12.64 13.26 11.18
C ARG A 31 -12.89 14.58 11.89
N ALA A 32 -12.31 15.66 11.38
CA ALA A 32 -12.55 17.01 11.85
C ALA A 32 -14.02 17.42 11.73
N SER A 33 -14.67 17.08 10.61
CA SER A 33 -16.11 17.37 10.41
C SER A 33 -16.98 16.67 11.44
N ILE A 34 -16.71 15.39 11.71
CA ILE A 34 -17.41 14.63 12.75
C ILE A 34 -17.16 15.26 14.12
N LYS A 35 -15.90 15.60 14.45
CA LYS A 35 -15.52 16.19 15.73
C LYS A 35 -16.18 17.54 15.95
N PHE A 36 -16.15 18.43 14.95
CA PHE A 36 -16.80 19.73 14.97
C PHE A 36 -18.30 19.62 15.24
N VAL A 37 -18.99 18.68 14.57
CA VAL A 37 -20.43 18.45 14.79
C VAL A 37 -20.70 17.95 16.20
N LEU A 38 -19.92 16.98 16.69
CA LEU A 38 -20.15 16.36 17.99
C LEU A 38 -19.85 17.33 19.13
N GLU A 39 -18.78 18.10 19.04
CA GLU A 39 -18.21 18.85 20.16
C GLU A 39 -18.47 20.36 20.10
N SER A 40 -18.62 20.95 18.91
CA SER A 40 -18.70 22.42 18.75
C SER A 40 -20.11 22.92 18.42
N ILE A 41 -20.96 22.10 17.79
CA ILE A 41 -22.37 22.45 17.55
C ILE A 41 -23.19 22.14 18.80
N LEU A 42 -24.01 23.06 19.30
CA LEU A 42 -24.86 22.78 20.48
C LEU A 42 -26.25 22.26 20.07
N ASP A 43 -26.87 22.92 19.10
CA ASP A 43 -28.22 22.62 18.61
C ASP A 43 -28.31 22.93 17.11
N ILE A 44 -29.26 22.29 16.42
CA ILE A 44 -29.51 22.49 14.99
C ILE A 44 -30.98 22.85 14.80
N ARG A 45 -31.24 24.11 14.46
CA ARG A 45 -32.62 24.56 14.27
C ARG A 45 -33.29 23.78 13.14
N GLY A 46 -34.37 23.08 13.48
CA GLY A 46 -35.18 22.32 12.51
C GLY A 46 -34.66 20.92 12.21
N ASP A 47 -33.63 20.45 12.92
CA ASP A 47 -33.05 19.13 12.72
C ASP A 47 -32.38 18.61 14.03
N THR A 48 -31.71 17.47 13.98
CA THR A 48 -30.95 16.90 15.12
C THR A 48 -29.56 16.45 14.70
N LYS A 49 -28.70 16.14 15.68
CA LYS A 49 -27.41 15.46 15.41
C LYS A 49 -27.54 13.96 15.15
N GLU A 50 -28.72 13.35 15.30
CA GLU A 50 -28.85 11.92 14.99
C GLU A 50 -28.63 11.66 13.49
N ASP A 51 -27.83 10.66 13.14
CA ASP A 51 -27.48 10.31 11.76
C ASP A 51 -27.05 11.51 10.88
N PHE A 52 -26.37 12.49 11.48
CA PHE A 52 -26.04 13.76 10.83
C PHE A 52 -25.27 13.60 9.52
N ALA A 53 -24.47 12.54 9.38
CA ALA A 53 -23.70 12.27 8.18
C ALA A 53 -24.60 12.12 6.94
N GLY A 54 -25.86 11.70 7.10
CA GLY A 54 -26.82 11.61 6.01
C GLY A 54 -27.46 12.94 5.60
N LYS A 55 -27.26 14.01 6.38
CA LYS A 55 -28.05 15.24 6.30
C LYS A 55 -27.42 16.30 5.40
N PRO A 56 -28.22 17.09 4.65
CA PRO A 56 -27.68 18.10 3.73
C PRO A 56 -26.78 19.15 4.38
N TRP A 57 -27.08 19.55 5.62
CA TRP A 57 -26.30 20.56 6.34
C TRP A 57 -24.90 20.04 6.73
N PHE A 58 -24.72 18.73 6.91
CA PHE A 58 -23.41 18.17 7.17
C PHE A 58 -22.49 18.29 5.96
N ALA A 59 -23.04 18.19 4.75
CA ALA A 59 -22.28 18.44 3.52
C ALA A 59 -21.68 19.84 3.52
N VAL A 60 -22.42 20.85 3.97
CA VAL A 60 -21.94 22.24 4.05
C VAL A 60 -20.74 22.35 4.99
N ILE A 61 -20.84 21.77 6.20
CA ILE A 61 -19.74 21.74 7.17
C ILE A 61 -18.51 21.04 6.61
N PHE A 62 -18.70 19.85 6.03
CA PHE A 62 -17.62 19.06 5.45
C PHE A 62 -16.86 19.85 4.39
N HIS A 63 -17.55 20.53 3.48
CA HIS A 63 -16.88 21.31 2.42
C HIS A 63 -16.13 22.53 2.96
N HIS A 64 -16.65 23.22 3.99
CA HIS A 64 -15.91 24.32 4.63
C HIS A 64 -14.65 23.81 5.32
N ILE A 65 -14.72 22.69 6.03
CA ILE A 65 -13.56 22.07 6.67
C ILE A 65 -12.55 21.57 5.64
N GLU A 66 -13.00 20.92 4.57
CA GLU A 66 -12.11 20.49 3.48
C GLU A 66 -11.43 21.69 2.81
N THR A 67 -12.16 22.79 2.60
CA THR A 67 -11.61 24.05 2.07
C THR A 67 -10.56 24.61 3.02
N TRP A 68 -10.83 24.65 4.33
CA TRP A 68 -9.85 25.07 5.33
C TRP A 68 -8.57 24.23 5.27
N TYR A 69 -8.68 22.90 5.12
CA TYR A 69 -7.53 22.02 4.96
C TYR A 69 -6.75 22.33 3.67
N ARG A 70 -7.45 22.53 2.55
CA ARG A 70 -6.83 22.85 1.26
C ARG A 70 -6.11 24.20 1.30
N ASP A 71 -6.70 25.20 1.94
CA ASP A 71 -6.12 26.54 2.06
C ASP A 71 -4.92 26.53 3.03
N THR A 72 -5.00 25.75 4.10
CA THR A 72 -3.94 25.67 5.13
C THR A 72 -2.71 24.88 4.65
N TYR A 73 -2.93 23.74 3.98
CA TYR A 73 -1.87 22.80 3.61
C TYR A 73 -1.52 22.81 2.12
N GLY A 74 -2.36 23.41 1.27
CA GLY A 74 -2.12 23.54 -0.17
C GLY A 74 -1.82 22.21 -0.84
N SER A 75 -0.73 22.19 -1.62
CA SER A 75 -0.30 21.01 -2.37
C SER A 75 -0.03 19.79 -1.50
N ALA A 76 0.32 19.98 -0.21
CA ALA A 76 0.53 18.84 0.70
C ALA A 76 -0.79 18.09 0.95
N PHE A 77 -1.92 18.80 1.02
CA PHE A 77 -3.24 18.19 1.11
C PHE A 77 -3.62 17.46 -0.18
N ASP A 78 -3.40 18.10 -1.33
CA ASP A 78 -3.72 17.51 -2.64
C ASP A 78 -2.90 16.25 -2.95
N GLN A 79 -1.66 16.20 -2.44
CA GLN A 79 -0.78 15.03 -2.55
C GLN A 79 -1.01 14.02 -1.43
N SER A 80 -1.64 14.44 -0.32
CA SER A 80 -2.07 13.52 0.73
C SER A 80 -3.20 12.68 0.17
N SER A 81 -2.84 11.48 -0.27
CA SER A 81 -3.78 10.42 -0.56
C SER A 81 -3.31 9.22 0.23
N GLY A 82 -4.24 8.38 0.71
CA GLY A 82 -3.85 7.06 1.17
C GLY A 82 -3.13 6.38 0.01
N GLU A 83 -1.92 5.86 0.24
CA GLU A 83 -1.08 5.24 -0.80
C GLU A 83 -1.89 4.20 -1.58
N GLY A 84 -2.47 4.63 -2.70
CA GLY A 84 -3.30 3.80 -3.57
C GLY A 84 -2.49 2.92 -4.49
N PHE A 85 -1.16 3.05 -4.44
CA PHE A 85 -0.20 2.38 -5.29
C PHE A 85 0.96 1.83 -4.46
N ALA A 86 1.56 0.74 -4.92
CA ALA A 86 2.87 0.28 -4.45
C ALA A 86 3.89 0.49 -5.56
N SER A 87 5.06 1.03 -5.21
CA SER A 87 6.19 1.11 -6.13
C SER A 87 6.92 -0.22 -6.24
N GLY A 88 7.10 -0.68 -7.48
CA GLY A 88 7.96 -1.81 -7.82
C GLY A 88 8.99 -1.43 -8.87
N VAL A 89 9.84 -2.38 -9.26
CA VAL A 89 10.86 -2.17 -10.29
C VAL A 89 10.87 -3.32 -11.31
N VAL A 90 11.07 -2.96 -12.57
CA VAL A 90 11.35 -3.89 -13.67
C VAL A 90 12.54 -3.39 -14.49
N LEU A 91 13.16 -4.27 -15.28
CA LEU A 91 14.19 -3.86 -16.23
C LEU A 91 13.61 -3.69 -17.64
N VAL A 92 13.93 -2.56 -18.27
CA VAL A 92 13.75 -2.34 -19.71
C VAL A 92 15.12 -2.03 -20.29
N ARG A 93 15.65 -2.88 -21.19
CA ARG A 93 17.03 -2.76 -21.72
C ARG A 93 18.11 -2.56 -20.65
N HIS A 94 18.03 -3.31 -19.55
CA HIS A 94 18.93 -3.21 -18.39
C HIS A 94 18.84 -1.90 -17.58
N VAL A 95 17.92 -1.00 -17.92
CA VAL A 95 17.61 0.19 -17.12
C VAL A 95 16.50 -0.15 -16.14
N PRO A 96 16.66 0.11 -14.83
CA PRO A 96 15.59 -0.04 -13.86
C PRO A 96 14.53 1.03 -14.09
N ILE A 97 13.28 0.59 -14.24
CA ILE A 97 12.11 1.44 -14.45
C ILE A 97 11.10 1.14 -13.34
N GLU A 98 10.58 2.20 -12.74
CA GLU A 98 9.54 2.10 -11.71
C GLU A 98 8.23 1.64 -12.34
N ILE A 99 7.53 0.75 -11.64
CA ILE A 99 6.13 0.42 -11.91
C ILE A 99 5.29 0.83 -10.69
N ARG A 100 4.34 1.75 -10.88
CA ARG A 100 3.43 2.21 -9.82
C ARG A 100 2.13 1.43 -9.90
N VAL A 101 2.04 0.36 -9.11
CA VAL A 101 0.96 -0.63 -9.19
C VAL A 101 -0.22 -0.17 -8.33
N PRO A 102 -1.40 0.11 -8.91
CA PRO A 102 -2.58 0.43 -8.11
C PRO A 102 -2.98 -0.76 -7.24
N LEU A 103 -3.04 -0.60 -5.92
CA LEU A 103 -3.36 -1.66 -4.97
C LEU A 103 -4.87 -1.88 -4.82
N THR A 104 -5.64 -0.81 -4.99
CA THR A 104 -7.11 -0.84 -5.08
C THR A 104 -7.54 -0.06 -6.30
N ARG A 105 -8.77 -0.30 -6.77
CA ARG A 105 -9.32 0.39 -7.94
C ARG A 105 -10.76 0.75 -7.67
N THR A 106 -11.18 1.89 -8.20
CA THR A 106 -12.58 2.30 -8.20
C THR A 106 -13.11 2.34 -9.62
N THR A 107 -14.29 1.79 -9.88
CA THR A 107 -15.01 1.97 -11.14
C THR A 107 -16.39 2.57 -10.89
N PRO A 108 -16.95 3.35 -11.84
CA PRO A 108 -18.31 3.86 -11.71
C PRO A 108 -19.34 2.72 -11.55
N GLY A 109 -20.33 2.93 -10.68
CA GLY A 109 -21.59 2.19 -10.69
C GLY A 109 -22.65 3.01 -11.42
N THR A 110 -23.74 3.33 -10.73
CA THR A 110 -24.71 4.34 -11.19
C THR A 110 -24.08 5.74 -11.11
N PRO A 111 -24.07 6.52 -12.21
CA PRO A 111 -23.49 7.86 -12.23
C PRO A 111 -24.02 8.75 -11.10
N GLY A 112 -23.12 9.39 -10.35
CA GLY A 112 -23.47 10.28 -9.24
C GLY A 112 -23.84 9.57 -7.93
N GLU A 113 -24.27 8.31 -7.97
CA GLU A 113 -24.85 7.64 -6.80
C GLU A 113 -23.94 6.58 -6.19
N THR A 114 -23.30 5.75 -7.01
CA THR A 114 -22.57 4.57 -6.52
C THR A 114 -21.25 4.34 -7.22
N VAL A 115 -20.35 3.65 -6.53
CA VAL A 115 -19.04 3.24 -7.03
C VAL A 115 -18.77 1.79 -6.66
N TRP A 116 -17.98 1.11 -7.48
CA TRP A 116 -17.42 -0.19 -7.15
C TRP A 116 -15.99 -0.01 -6.68
N LEU A 117 -15.69 -0.46 -5.47
CA LEU A 117 -14.34 -0.57 -4.94
C LEU A 117 -13.84 -2.00 -5.16
N HIS A 118 -12.66 -2.15 -5.77
CA HIS A 118 -12.06 -3.42 -6.16
C HIS A 118 -10.82 -3.69 -5.32
N PHE A 119 -10.68 -4.95 -4.88
CA PHE A 119 -9.55 -5.47 -4.12
C PHE A 119 -8.81 -6.54 -4.93
N PRO A 120 -8.13 -6.17 -6.03
CA PRO A 120 -7.63 -7.13 -7.01
C PRO A 120 -6.49 -8.01 -6.47
N LEU A 121 -6.50 -9.30 -6.83
CA LEU A 121 -5.39 -10.25 -6.59
C LEU A 121 -4.44 -10.41 -7.80
N GLY A 122 -4.71 -9.68 -8.88
CA GLY A 122 -4.01 -9.79 -10.15
C GLY A 122 -4.46 -8.69 -11.10
N ILE A 123 -4.21 -8.87 -12.39
CA ILE A 123 -4.63 -7.93 -13.43
C ILE A 123 -6.09 -8.21 -13.81
N GLU A 124 -6.94 -7.21 -13.70
CA GLU A 124 -8.35 -7.29 -14.08
C GLU A 124 -8.58 -6.88 -15.54
N GLN A 125 -9.79 -7.12 -16.04
CA GLN A 125 -10.19 -6.72 -17.37
C GLN A 125 -10.08 -5.19 -17.55
N GLY A 126 -9.47 -4.78 -18.66
CA GLY A 126 -9.26 -3.37 -19.01
C GLY A 126 -7.99 -2.75 -18.42
N GLU A 127 -7.21 -3.50 -17.65
CA GLU A 127 -5.92 -3.04 -17.15
C GLU A 127 -4.77 -3.45 -18.06
N THR A 128 -3.83 -2.52 -18.26
CA THR A 128 -2.62 -2.73 -19.05
C THR A 128 -1.42 -2.41 -18.15
N PRO A 129 -0.73 -3.43 -17.58
CA PRO A 129 0.34 -3.21 -16.59
C PRO A 129 1.52 -2.37 -17.08
N THR A 130 1.76 -2.30 -18.39
CA THR A 130 2.81 -1.46 -18.97
C THR A 130 2.49 0.03 -18.90
N ASP A 131 1.22 0.40 -18.75
CA ASP A 131 0.79 1.80 -18.60
C ASP A 131 1.11 2.34 -17.19
N TRP A 132 1.49 1.45 -16.27
CA TRP A 132 1.90 1.79 -14.91
C TRP A 132 3.40 2.07 -14.77
N LEU A 133 4.15 1.93 -15.86
CA LEU A 133 5.57 2.28 -15.90
C LEU A 133 5.73 3.80 -15.81
N VAL A 134 6.60 4.26 -14.92
CA VAL A 134 6.91 5.69 -14.77
C VAL A 134 8.08 6.03 -15.69
N ASN A 135 7.83 6.94 -16.64
CA ASN A 135 8.83 7.43 -17.60
C ASN A 135 9.63 6.31 -18.32
N PRO A 136 8.97 5.28 -18.90
CA PRO A 136 9.70 4.22 -19.60
C PRO A 136 10.40 4.76 -20.85
N PRO A 137 11.45 4.08 -21.35
CA PRO A 137 11.98 4.38 -22.68
C PRO A 137 10.91 4.13 -23.74
N ASN A 138 11.13 4.61 -24.97
CA ASN A 138 10.18 4.43 -26.07
C ASN A 138 9.93 2.93 -26.35
N LEU A 139 8.81 2.42 -25.84
CA LEU A 139 8.43 1.01 -25.94
C LEU A 139 8.03 0.60 -27.36
N ALA A 140 7.80 1.54 -28.28
CA ALA A 140 7.60 1.20 -29.69
C ALA A 140 8.91 0.77 -30.38
N LYS A 141 10.07 1.04 -29.77
CA LYS A 141 11.40 0.70 -30.31
C LYS A 141 11.97 -0.62 -29.79
N ILE A 142 11.26 -1.34 -28.92
CA ILE A 142 11.67 -2.67 -28.46
C ILE A 142 11.07 -3.74 -29.36
N ASP A 143 11.78 -4.85 -29.55
CA ASP A 143 11.29 -5.93 -30.40
C ASP A 143 10.11 -6.69 -29.73
N LEU A 144 9.40 -7.50 -30.51
CA LEU A 144 8.24 -8.26 -30.01
C LEU A 144 8.59 -9.23 -28.87
N THR A 145 9.81 -9.77 -28.84
CA THR A 145 10.26 -10.70 -27.80
C THR A 145 10.51 -9.95 -26.50
N GLU A 146 11.20 -8.81 -26.57
CA GLU A 146 11.45 -7.90 -25.45
C GLU A 146 10.12 -7.36 -24.90
N SER A 147 9.21 -6.94 -25.78
CA SER A 147 7.87 -6.48 -25.41
C SER A 147 7.07 -7.55 -24.65
N ARG A 148 7.06 -8.80 -25.12
CA ARG A 148 6.40 -9.92 -24.43
C ARG A 148 7.03 -10.22 -23.06
N LYS A 149 8.35 -10.19 -22.96
CA LYS A 149 9.07 -10.37 -21.69
C LYS A 149 8.73 -9.24 -20.71
N LEU A 150 8.73 -8.00 -21.17
CA LEU A 150 8.36 -6.84 -20.36
C LEU A 150 6.92 -6.95 -19.86
N LYS A 151 5.96 -7.28 -20.73
CA LYS A 151 4.56 -7.47 -20.36
C LYS A 151 4.40 -8.58 -19.32
N THR A 152 5.10 -9.70 -19.50
CA THR A 152 5.08 -10.82 -18.55
C THR A 152 5.63 -10.40 -17.19
N ARG A 153 6.78 -9.70 -17.19
CA ARG A 153 7.45 -9.27 -15.96
C ARG A 153 6.64 -8.22 -15.21
N THR A 154 6.14 -7.19 -15.89
CA THR A 154 5.28 -6.14 -15.30
C THR A 154 4.00 -6.73 -14.72
N THR A 155 3.33 -7.63 -15.46
CA THR A 155 2.15 -8.37 -14.98
C THR A 155 2.46 -9.14 -13.70
N ALA A 156 3.58 -9.88 -13.68
CA ALA A 156 3.96 -10.70 -12.54
C ALA A 156 4.33 -9.86 -11.30
N VAL A 157 5.10 -8.78 -11.47
CA VAL A 157 5.43 -7.83 -10.37
C VAL A 157 4.16 -7.21 -9.81
N ALA A 158 3.27 -6.71 -10.67
CA ALA A 158 2.04 -6.08 -10.21
C ALA A 158 1.09 -7.06 -9.53
N THR A 159 0.96 -8.28 -10.06
CA THR A 159 0.18 -9.34 -9.44
C THR A 159 0.74 -9.70 -8.07
N ALA A 160 2.07 -9.83 -7.94
CA ALA A 160 2.70 -10.13 -6.66
C ALA A 160 2.47 -9.02 -5.63
N LEU A 161 2.69 -7.75 -5.99
CA LEU A 161 2.47 -6.62 -5.07
C LEU A 161 1.01 -6.53 -4.59
N ARG A 162 0.04 -6.69 -5.50
CA ARG A 162 -1.38 -6.76 -5.15
C ARG A 162 -1.69 -7.92 -4.23
N ARG A 163 -1.19 -9.13 -4.54
CA ARG A 163 -1.38 -10.31 -3.70
C ARG A 163 -0.80 -10.11 -2.32
N ILE A 164 0.43 -9.63 -2.22
CA ILE A 164 1.08 -9.37 -0.94
C ILE A 164 0.22 -8.43 -0.11
N ARG A 165 -0.20 -7.28 -0.68
CA ARG A 165 -1.09 -6.34 0.02
C ARG A 165 -2.41 -7.00 0.47
N MET A 166 -3.10 -7.70 -0.42
CA MET A 166 -4.39 -8.32 -0.09
C MET A 166 -4.26 -9.46 0.91
N ASN A 167 -3.16 -10.22 0.84
CA ASN A 167 -2.92 -11.38 1.68
C ASN A 167 -2.49 -10.99 3.11
N THR A 168 -1.91 -9.81 3.29
CA THR A 168 -1.56 -9.28 4.63
C THR A 168 -2.73 -8.59 5.31
N MET A 169 -3.76 -8.20 4.57
CA MET A 169 -4.99 -7.64 5.16
C MET A 169 -5.80 -8.71 5.88
N GLY A 170 -6.24 -8.40 7.11
CA GLY A 170 -7.13 -9.26 7.90
C GLY A 170 -6.47 -10.54 8.42
N VAL A 171 -5.14 -10.62 8.42
CA VAL A 171 -4.38 -11.72 9.00
C VAL A 171 -4.71 -11.88 10.49
N THR A 172 -4.95 -13.12 10.91
CA THR A 172 -5.19 -13.42 12.32
C THR A 172 -3.87 -13.37 13.08
N ALA A 173 -3.71 -12.37 13.95
CA ALA A 173 -2.52 -12.16 14.76
C ALA A 173 -2.85 -12.36 16.25
N PRO A 174 -2.75 -13.61 16.78
CA PRO A 174 -2.90 -13.83 18.22
C PRO A 174 -1.77 -13.20 19.04
N ASP A 175 -0.62 -12.96 18.42
CA ASP A 175 0.55 -12.28 18.98
C ASP A 175 0.75 -10.95 18.23
N HIS A 176 0.97 -9.86 18.96
CA HIS A 176 1.20 -8.52 18.41
C HIS A 176 2.40 -8.48 17.45
N GLU A 177 3.41 -9.31 17.70
CA GLU A 177 4.61 -9.40 16.87
C GLU A 177 4.29 -9.84 15.43
N ILE A 178 3.24 -10.63 15.21
CA ILE A 178 2.81 -11.02 13.86
C ILE A 178 2.40 -9.77 13.07
N THR A 179 1.67 -8.85 13.69
CA THR A 179 1.24 -7.59 13.08
C THR A 179 2.46 -6.71 12.74
N GLU A 180 3.37 -6.51 13.69
CA GLU A 180 4.59 -5.70 13.48
C GLU A 180 5.49 -6.25 12.36
N LEU A 181 5.59 -7.58 12.26
CA LEU A 181 6.34 -8.22 11.19
C LEU A 181 5.65 -7.98 9.85
N ILE A 182 4.33 -8.16 9.77
CA ILE A 182 3.56 -8.05 8.53
C ILE A 182 3.49 -6.61 8.01
N ASP A 183 3.29 -5.62 8.88
CA ASP A 183 3.10 -4.21 8.49
C ASP A 183 4.32 -3.65 7.76
N GLY A 184 5.52 -4.12 8.10
CA GLY A 184 6.77 -3.72 7.45
C GLY A 184 7.01 -4.31 6.05
N VAL A 185 6.33 -5.42 5.68
CA VAL A 185 6.69 -6.21 4.48
C VAL A 185 6.57 -5.40 3.19
N LEU A 186 5.46 -4.70 2.99
CA LEU A 186 5.24 -3.93 1.76
C LEU A 186 6.17 -2.71 1.71
N SER A 187 6.42 -2.06 2.86
CA SER A 187 7.35 -0.94 2.95
C SER A 187 8.78 -1.35 2.59
N ASP A 188 9.26 -2.48 3.13
CA ASP A 188 10.58 -3.03 2.80
C ASP A 188 10.71 -3.37 1.30
N LEU A 189 9.66 -3.90 0.67
CA LEU A 189 9.65 -4.15 -0.78
C LEU A 189 9.69 -2.85 -1.62
N GLN A 190 9.00 -1.80 -1.19
CA GLN A 190 9.03 -0.50 -1.85
C GLN A 190 10.39 0.17 -1.69
N ASN A 191 10.98 0.11 -0.50
CA ASN A 191 12.34 0.59 -0.24
C ASN A 191 13.37 -0.14 -1.11
N ALA A 192 13.22 -1.45 -1.30
CA ALA A 192 14.04 -2.21 -2.23
C ALA A 192 13.89 -1.70 -3.67
N ALA A 193 12.67 -1.44 -4.15
CA ALA A 193 12.46 -0.88 -5.48
C ALA A 193 13.12 0.50 -5.63
N ILE A 194 12.95 1.41 -4.66
CA ILE A 194 13.56 2.74 -4.66
C ILE A 194 15.09 2.66 -4.71
N GLY A 195 15.70 1.78 -3.91
CA GLY A 195 17.15 1.58 -3.91
C GLY A 195 17.67 1.05 -5.25
N LEU A 196 16.92 0.15 -5.92
CA LEU A 196 17.26 -0.34 -7.26
C LEU A 196 17.12 0.74 -8.35
N LEU A 197 16.16 1.65 -8.21
CA LEU A 197 15.96 2.78 -9.14
C LEU A 197 17.08 3.84 -9.03
N THR A 198 17.73 3.95 -7.88
CA THR A 198 18.84 4.90 -7.65
C THR A 198 20.13 4.48 -8.40
N ASP A 199 20.22 3.20 -8.79
CA ASP A 199 21.28 2.61 -9.61
C ASP A 199 22.74 2.85 -9.13
N SER A 200 22.96 2.92 -7.82
CA SER A 200 24.29 2.96 -7.20
C SER A 200 24.61 1.67 -6.45
N ASP A 201 25.90 1.35 -6.27
CA ASP A 201 26.32 0.15 -5.51
C ASP A 201 25.77 0.14 -4.09
N THR A 202 25.85 1.28 -3.38
CA THR A 202 25.35 1.42 -2.02
C THR A 202 23.83 1.28 -1.94
N ALA A 203 23.10 1.91 -2.87
CA ALA A 203 21.65 1.80 -2.91
C ALA A 203 21.18 0.39 -3.29
N ARG A 204 21.93 -0.30 -4.16
CA ARG A 204 21.70 -1.74 -4.45
C ARG A 204 21.93 -2.58 -3.21
N GLY A 205 22.99 -2.32 -2.42
CA GLY A 205 23.23 -3.05 -1.18
C GLY A 205 22.12 -2.86 -0.14
N ALA A 206 21.65 -1.61 0.03
CA ALA A 206 20.50 -1.31 0.87
C ALA A 206 19.21 -1.99 0.36
N ALA A 207 18.98 -1.99 -0.96
CA ALA A 207 17.83 -2.66 -1.55
C ALA A 207 17.84 -4.17 -1.29
N MET A 208 19.00 -4.84 -1.43
CA MET A 208 19.14 -6.25 -1.10
C MET A 208 18.77 -6.50 0.36
N TRP A 209 19.25 -5.67 1.29
CA TRP A 209 18.91 -5.76 2.71
C TRP A 209 17.41 -5.61 2.97
N SER A 210 16.74 -4.65 2.33
CA SER A 210 15.30 -4.51 2.44
C SER A 210 14.55 -5.75 1.90
N MET A 211 15.00 -6.37 0.81
CA MET A 211 14.41 -7.63 0.33
C MET A 211 14.57 -8.76 1.35
N GLN A 212 15.76 -8.90 1.94
CA GLN A 212 16.04 -9.88 2.99
C GLN A 212 15.09 -9.69 4.18
N MET A 213 14.94 -8.46 4.66
CA MET A 213 14.03 -8.15 5.78
C MET A 213 12.57 -8.45 5.44
N ALA A 214 12.10 -8.12 4.24
CA ALA A 214 10.74 -8.43 3.81
C ALA A 214 10.48 -9.95 3.81
N ILE A 215 11.43 -10.76 3.33
CA ILE A 215 11.31 -12.22 3.33
C ILE A 215 11.36 -12.75 4.76
N GLU A 216 12.33 -12.32 5.57
CA GLU A 216 12.47 -12.75 6.97
C GLU A 216 11.19 -12.48 7.76
N ARG A 217 10.69 -11.24 7.71
CA ARG A 217 9.45 -10.83 8.38
C ARG A 217 8.28 -11.72 7.99
N THR A 218 8.16 -11.98 6.69
CA THR A 218 7.09 -12.84 6.16
C THR A 218 7.19 -14.27 6.68
N ILE A 219 8.37 -14.90 6.62
CA ILE A 219 8.52 -16.29 7.07
C ILE A 219 8.41 -16.39 8.60
N LYS A 220 8.96 -15.43 9.34
CA LYS A 220 8.88 -15.37 10.82
C LYS A 220 7.44 -15.21 11.30
N ALA A 221 6.67 -14.29 10.71
CA ALA A 221 5.25 -14.14 10.99
C ALA A 221 4.48 -15.43 10.65
N PHE A 222 4.83 -16.09 9.54
CA PHE A 222 4.21 -17.34 9.12
C PHE A 222 4.46 -18.48 10.11
N ILE A 223 5.71 -18.69 10.54
CA ILE A 223 6.04 -19.70 11.55
C ILE A 223 5.29 -19.42 12.85
N LEU A 224 5.35 -18.17 13.33
CA LEU A 224 4.72 -17.78 14.60
C LEU A 224 3.20 -18.00 14.54
N GLN A 225 2.54 -17.61 13.45
CA GLN A 225 1.11 -17.83 13.27
C GLN A 225 0.75 -19.33 13.22
N LYS A 226 1.48 -20.13 12.44
CA LYS A 226 1.11 -21.53 12.18
C LYS A 226 1.43 -22.47 13.33
N THR A 227 2.47 -22.16 14.09
CA THR A 227 2.98 -23.07 15.14
C THR A 227 2.73 -22.55 16.55
N GLY A 228 2.48 -21.25 16.71
CA GLY A 228 2.46 -20.59 18.02
C GLY A 228 3.82 -20.57 18.73
N ARG A 229 4.91 -20.96 18.04
CA ARG A 229 6.26 -21.02 18.59
C ARG A 229 7.12 -19.91 18.01
N LYS A 230 8.07 -19.45 18.82
CA LYS A 230 9.11 -18.53 18.36
C LYS A 230 9.92 -19.18 17.23
N TYR A 231 10.10 -18.41 16.16
CA TYR A 231 11.01 -18.73 15.07
C TYR A 231 12.46 -18.66 15.55
N ARG A 232 13.37 -19.27 14.77
CA ARG A 232 14.81 -19.14 15.02
C ARG A 232 15.27 -17.71 14.78
N GLU A 233 15.99 -17.13 15.75
CA GLU A 233 16.62 -15.81 15.61
C GLU A 233 17.86 -15.88 14.71
N THR A 234 17.61 -15.92 13.40
CA THR A 234 18.65 -15.97 12.38
C THR A 234 18.30 -15.09 11.19
N HIS A 235 19.32 -14.77 10.41
CA HIS A 235 19.22 -14.14 9.09
C HIS A 235 19.37 -15.15 7.95
N ASP A 236 19.47 -16.44 8.25
CA ASP A 236 19.53 -17.47 7.20
C ASP A 236 18.12 -17.86 6.75
N LEU A 237 17.76 -17.43 5.54
CA LEU A 237 16.45 -17.72 4.94
C LEU A 237 16.20 -19.21 4.70
N PHE A 238 17.26 -20.02 4.51
CA PHE A 238 17.09 -21.46 4.34
C PHE A 238 16.66 -22.12 5.65
N TYR A 239 17.25 -21.72 6.78
CA TYR A 239 16.82 -22.22 8.09
C TYR A 239 15.40 -21.80 8.43
N LEU A 240 15.03 -20.54 8.16
CA LEU A 240 13.65 -20.08 8.36
C LEU A 240 12.66 -20.85 7.46
N TYR A 241 13.02 -21.09 6.20
CA TYR A 241 12.20 -21.90 5.31
C TYR A 241 12.01 -23.33 5.83
N ASP A 242 13.10 -23.96 6.28
CA ASP A 242 13.08 -25.34 6.75
C ASP A 242 12.27 -25.46 8.06
N ASP A 243 12.30 -24.45 8.94
CA ASP A 243 11.44 -24.35 10.13
C ASP A 243 9.95 -24.21 9.75
N ALA A 244 9.64 -23.59 8.61
CA ALA A 244 8.28 -23.42 8.08
C ALA A 244 7.75 -24.63 7.27
N LEU A 245 8.64 -25.57 6.90
CA LEU A 245 8.37 -26.66 5.95
C LEU A 245 7.09 -27.45 6.22
N PRO A 246 6.73 -27.80 7.47
CA PRO A 246 5.49 -28.54 7.76
C PRO A 246 4.22 -27.84 7.30
N HIS A 247 4.26 -26.51 7.11
CA HIS A 247 3.10 -25.70 6.75
C HIS A 247 3.24 -24.98 5.40
N CYS A 248 4.42 -25.01 4.77
CA CYS A 248 4.70 -24.30 3.52
C CYS A 248 5.00 -25.23 2.32
N SER A 249 4.52 -26.47 2.37
CA SER A 249 4.70 -27.42 1.25
C SER A 249 4.20 -26.82 -0.08
N GLY A 250 4.98 -27.06 -1.14
CA GLY A 250 4.73 -26.52 -2.48
C GLY A 250 5.23 -25.10 -2.73
N ILE A 251 5.77 -24.38 -1.74
CA ILE A 251 6.53 -23.14 -2.02
C ILE A 251 7.85 -23.50 -2.70
N ASN A 252 8.25 -22.72 -3.71
CA ASN A 252 9.50 -22.99 -4.41
C ASN A 252 10.73 -22.52 -3.60
N ARG A 253 11.28 -23.41 -2.75
CA ARG A 253 12.56 -23.19 -2.02
C ARG A 253 13.72 -22.75 -2.94
N GLY A 254 13.68 -23.13 -4.22
CA GLY A 254 14.69 -22.75 -5.21
C GLY A 254 14.80 -21.24 -5.44
N LEU A 255 13.76 -20.46 -5.10
CA LEU A 255 13.80 -18.99 -5.17
C LEU A 255 14.83 -18.39 -4.21
N LEU A 256 15.10 -19.04 -3.06
CA LEU A 256 16.11 -18.58 -2.10
C LEU A 256 17.52 -18.56 -2.70
N LYS A 257 17.80 -19.42 -3.69
CA LYS A 257 19.10 -19.45 -4.40
C LYS A 257 19.33 -18.24 -5.31
N LYS A 258 18.31 -17.39 -5.51
CA LYS A 258 18.42 -16.12 -6.24
C LYS A 258 18.82 -14.96 -5.34
N LEU A 259 18.83 -15.17 -4.02
CA LEU A 259 19.33 -14.22 -3.04
C LEU A 259 20.75 -14.63 -2.63
N PRO A 260 21.61 -13.65 -2.32
CA PRO A 260 22.92 -13.91 -1.72
C PRO A 260 22.75 -14.54 -0.33
N ASN A 261 23.77 -15.22 0.14
CA ASN A 261 23.71 -15.84 1.48
C ASN A 261 23.78 -14.78 2.60
N SER A 262 23.48 -15.18 3.83
CA SER A 262 23.42 -14.28 5.00
C SER A 262 24.72 -13.50 5.23
N ARG A 263 25.88 -14.11 4.98
CA ARG A 263 27.18 -13.45 5.10
C ARG A 263 27.36 -12.37 4.02
N GLU A 264 27.14 -12.72 2.76
CA GLU A 264 27.21 -11.77 1.64
C GLU A 264 26.21 -10.61 1.81
N MET A 265 25.02 -10.90 2.34
CA MET A 265 24.02 -9.90 2.69
C MET A 265 24.51 -8.91 3.73
N MET A 266 25.11 -9.41 4.82
CA MET A 266 25.64 -8.56 5.89
C MET A 266 26.81 -7.71 5.41
N GLU A 267 27.75 -8.29 4.65
CA GLU A 267 28.89 -7.56 4.10
C GLU A 267 28.41 -6.46 3.12
N GLY A 268 27.52 -6.81 2.18
CA GLY A 268 27.03 -5.88 1.17
C GLY A 268 26.22 -4.70 1.71
N ARG A 269 25.56 -4.85 2.87
CA ARG A 269 24.88 -3.75 3.57
C ARG A 269 25.85 -2.61 3.94
N TYR A 270 27.09 -2.94 4.27
CA TYR A 270 28.13 -1.96 4.61
C TYR A 270 28.94 -1.52 3.39
N GLY A 271 28.53 -1.90 2.17
CA GLY A 271 29.31 -1.68 0.96
C GLY A 271 30.59 -2.52 0.89
N LEU A 272 30.68 -3.57 1.72
CA LEU A 272 31.78 -4.52 1.74
C LEU A 272 31.42 -5.75 0.89
N GLY A 273 32.43 -6.48 0.41
CA GLY A 273 32.20 -7.72 -0.33
C GLY A 273 31.74 -7.53 -1.79
N THR A 274 30.98 -8.50 -2.30
CA THR A 274 30.62 -8.61 -3.72
C THR A 274 29.64 -7.52 -4.16
N LYS A 275 30.01 -6.79 -5.22
CA LYS A 275 29.10 -5.83 -5.87
C LYS A 275 28.09 -6.56 -6.76
N TRP A 276 26.80 -6.35 -6.49
CA TRP A 276 25.73 -6.94 -7.28
C TRP A 276 25.39 -6.09 -8.50
N THR A 277 25.35 -6.73 -9.67
CA THR A 277 24.83 -6.09 -10.89
C THR A 277 23.34 -5.77 -10.73
N ILE A 278 22.86 -4.70 -11.39
CA ILE A 278 21.43 -4.34 -11.40
C ILE A 278 20.54 -5.49 -11.90
N ARG A 279 21.04 -6.30 -12.86
CA ARG A 279 20.35 -7.50 -13.35
C ARG A 279 20.17 -8.54 -12.25
N TYR A 280 21.24 -8.84 -11.49
CA TYR A 280 21.17 -9.79 -10.40
C TYR A 280 20.20 -9.31 -9.31
N ALA A 281 20.35 -8.05 -8.89
CA ALA A 281 19.52 -7.48 -7.83
C ALA A 281 18.03 -7.40 -8.21
N THR A 282 17.71 -7.11 -9.48
CA THR A 282 16.31 -7.10 -9.95
C THR A 282 15.71 -8.52 -10.06
N GLU A 283 16.51 -9.53 -10.43
CA GLU A 283 16.03 -10.93 -10.39
C GLU A 283 15.86 -11.44 -8.95
N ALA A 284 16.70 -10.99 -8.01
CA ALA A 284 16.52 -11.24 -6.57
C ALA A 284 15.23 -10.58 -6.06
N TYR A 285 14.96 -9.33 -6.45
CA TYR A 285 13.71 -8.63 -6.14
C TYR A 285 12.48 -9.38 -6.64
N PHE A 286 12.53 -9.87 -7.89
CA PHE A 286 11.47 -10.71 -8.43
C PHE A 286 11.29 -12.01 -7.63
N ALA A 287 12.37 -12.68 -7.25
CA ALA A 287 12.30 -13.89 -6.43
C ALA A 287 11.71 -13.61 -5.04
N ALA A 288 12.08 -12.50 -4.41
CA ALA A 288 11.53 -12.05 -3.14
C ALA A 288 10.01 -11.83 -3.23
N LEU A 289 9.55 -11.09 -4.25
CA LEU A 289 8.12 -10.87 -4.50
C LEU A 289 7.35 -12.19 -4.65
N MET A 290 7.87 -13.12 -5.44
CA MET A 290 7.22 -14.43 -5.65
C MET A 290 7.15 -15.24 -4.36
N LEU A 291 8.25 -15.30 -3.61
CA LEU A 291 8.33 -16.04 -2.35
C LEU A 291 7.38 -15.46 -1.30
N ILE A 292 7.39 -14.14 -1.11
CA ILE A 292 6.52 -13.44 -0.16
C ILE A 292 5.05 -13.59 -0.58
N SER A 293 4.75 -13.50 -1.87
CA SER A 293 3.39 -13.73 -2.37
C SER A 293 2.90 -15.15 -2.08
N GLU A 294 3.77 -16.17 -2.16
CA GLU A 294 3.41 -17.57 -1.89
C GLU A 294 3.24 -17.85 -0.38
N PHE A 295 4.12 -17.31 0.46
CA PHE A 295 3.98 -17.44 1.92
C PHE A 295 2.77 -16.68 2.43
N SER A 296 2.63 -15.41 2.04
CA SER A 296 1.52 -14.57 2.49
C SER A 296 0.16 -15.15 2.11
N ALA A 297 0.05 -15.82 0.95
CA ALA A 297 -1.18 -16.49 0.52
C ALA A 297 -1.67 -17.54 1.53
N ARG A 298 -0.76 -18.16 2.29
CA ARG A 298 -1.04 -19.22 3.26
C ARG A 298 -1.30 -18.72 4.68
N TYR A 299 -1.25 -17.42 4.95
CA TYR A 299 -1.67 -16.88 6.25
C TYR A 299 -3.13 -17.22 6.53
N ASP A 300 -3.42 -17.50 7.80
CA ASP A 300 -4.79 -17.54 8.29
C ASP A 300 -5.31 -16.11 8.43
N ARG A 301 -6.54 -15.88 7.95
CA ARG A 301 -7.17 -14.57 7.94
C ARG A 301 -8.55 -14.66 8.57
N LYS A 302 -8.89 -13.65 9.38
CA LYS A 302 -10.25 -13.45 9.90
C LYS A 302 -11.19 -13.02 8.78
N ILE A 303 -10.69 -12.17 7.88
CA ILE A 303 -11.44 -11.66 6.72
C ILE A 303 -10.50 -11.69 5.51
N SER A 304 -10.95 -12.27 4.41
CA SER A 304 -10.24 -12.25 3.13
C SER A 304 -11.02 -11.37 2.15
N VAL A 305 -10.44 -10.24 1.74
CA VAL A 305 -11.03 -9.33 0.76
C VAL A 305 -10.42 -9.45 -0.64
N GLY A 306 -9.35 -10.24 -0.79
CA GLY A 306 -8.68 -10.42 -2.08
C GLY A 306 -9.61 -11.00 -3.15
N GLY A 307 -9.69 -10.32 -4.29
CA GLY A 307 -10.57 -10.67 -5.42
C GLY A 307 -12.01 -10.17 -5.25
N SER A 308 -12.35 -9.52 -4.13
CA SER A 308 -13.69 -8.99 -3.89
C SER A 308 -13.90 -7.64 -4.56
N ARG A 309 -15.18 -7.32 -4.76
CA ARG A 309 -15.66 -6.01 -5.19
C ARG A 309 -16.79 -5.60 -4.26
N VAL A 310 -16.76 -4.36 -3.80
CA VAL A 310 -17.77 -3.80 -2.90
C VAL A 310 -18.49 -2.67 -3.61
N HIS A 311 -19.81 -2.78 -3.69
CA HIS A 311 -20.67 -1.72 -4.22
C HIS A 311 -20.99 -0.75 -3.10
N LEU A 312 -20.57 0.50 -3.26
CA LEU A 312 -20.72 1.53 -2.24
C LEU A 312 -21.60 2.64 -2.76
N LYS A 313 -22.56 3.07 -1.93
CA LYS A 313 -23.23 4.36 -2.12
C LYS A 313 -22.22 5.47 -1.83
N ARG A 314 -22.17 6.46 -2.71
CA ARG A 314 -21.36 7.66 -2.47
C ARG A 314 -21.87 8.37 -1.22
N PRO A 315 -20.97 8.80 -0.34
CA PRO A 315 -21.38 9.60 0.80
C PRO A 315 -22.11 10.87 0.35
N PRO A 316 -23.29 11.19 0.94
CA PRO A 316 -24.10 12.33 0.50
C PRO A 316 -23.39 13.68 0.73
N TRP A 317 -22.40 13.72 1.61
CA TRP A 317 -21.63 14.94 1.91
C TRP A 317 -20.52 15.27 0.91
N LEU A 318 -20.28 14.43 -0.11
CA LEU A 318 -19.31 14.74 -1.17
C LEU A 318 -19.82 15.75 -2.20
N THR A 319 -21.12 16.08 -2.15
CA THR A 319 -21.73 17.06 -3.05
C THR A 319 -22.52 18.04 -2.22
N LEU A 320 -22.31 19.33 -2.45
CA LEU A 320 -23.15 20.35 -1.85
C LEU A 320 -24.61 20.20 -2.29
N PRO A 321 -25.58 20.51 -1.41
CA PRO A 321 -26.99 20.54 -1.78
C PRO A 321 -27.21 21.53 -2.91
N LYS A 322 -28.09 21.22 -3.87
CA LYS A 322 -28.50 22.20 -4.87
C LYS A 322 -29.16 23.38 -4.17
N PRO A 323 -28.86 24.63 -4.56
CA PRO A 323 -29.57 25.79 -4.02
C PRO A 323 -31.06 25.60 -4.31
N VAL A 324 -31.88 25.79 -3.27
CA VAL A 324 -33.33 25.78 -3.43
C VAL A 324 -33.65 26.99 -4.30
N THR A 325 -33.97 26.76 -5.57
CA THR A 325 -34.59 27.79 -6.42
C THR A 325 -35.98 28.03 -5.87
N THR A 326 -36.10 29.03 -5.00
CA THR A 326 -37.38 29.59 -4.55
C THR A 326 -37.91 30.57 -5.56
#